data_AF-A0A1Y2S7S5-F1
#
_entry.id   AF-A0A1Y2S7S5-F1
#
_cell.length_a   1.000
_cell.length_b   1.000
_cell.length_c   1.000
_cell.angle_alpha   90.00
_cell.angle_beta   90.00
_cell.angle_gamma   90.00
#
_symmetry.space_group_name_H-M   'P 1'
#
loop_
_entity.id
_entity.type
_entity.pdbx_description
1 polymer ?
#
loop_
_entity_poly.entity_id
_entity_poly.type
_entity_poly.pdbx_seq_one_letter_code
_entity_poly.pdbx_strand_id
1 'polypeptide(L)'
;MMASENADPLLLNINGGVQAGQLGFSVASHLSEEKSQQFKAAFETALDLVISTAQIQAISGGIKTPSDYGKDLLTNDRLNDLMTKFERNQSQKIKVQPKKKKILEI
;
A
#
# COMPACT_ATOMS: atom_id res chain seq x y z
N MET A 1 -7.77 21.65 39.92
CA MET A 1 -8.99 21.95 39.15
C MET A 1 -8.53 22.66 37.88
N MET A 2 -8.68 22.04 36.70
CA MET A 2 -8.40 22.74 35.43
C MET A 2 -9.60 23.62 35.11
N ALA A 3 -9.36 24.87 34.69
CA ALA A 3 -10.42 25.78 34.28
C ALA A 3 -11.16 25.17 33.08
N SER A 4 -12.50 25.26 33.05
CA SER A 4 -13.37 24.65 32.03
C SER A 4 -13.06 25.11 30.59
N GLU A 5 -12.38 26.24 30.47
CA GLU A 5 -11.89 26.86 29.25
C GLU A 5 -10.67 26.15 28.61
N ASN A 6 -10.03 25.22 29.32
CA ASN A 6 -8.96 24.36 28.79
C ASN A 6 -9.41 22.92 28.52
N ALA A 7 -10.72 22.65 28.53
CA ALA A 7 -11.25 21.33 28.17
C ALA A 7 -11.08 21.12 26.65
N ASP A 8 -10.53 19.96 26.26
CA ASP A 8 -10.41 19.57 24.86
C ASP A 8 -11.79 19.68 24.17
N PRO A 9 -11.96 20.49 23.11
CA PRO A 9 -13.26 20.64 22.47
C PRO A 9 -13.72 19.37 21.74
N LEU A 10 -12.84 18.38 21.57
CA LEU A 10 -13.14 17.16 20.86
C LEU A 10 -13.99 16.20 21.71
N LEU A 11 -15.07 15.70 21.10
CA LEU A 11 -15.91 14.66 21.71
C LEU A 11 -15.12 13.35 21.93
N LEU A 12 -14.24 13.04 20.98
CA LEU A 12 -13.30 11.93 21.02
C LEU A 12 -11.96 12.41 20.44
N ASN A 13 -10.88 12.21 21.19
CA ASN A 13 -9.51 12.46 20.77
C ASN A 13 -8.74 11.14 20.87
N ILE A 14 -8.27 10.65 19.73
CA ILE A 14 -7.64 9.33 19.58
C ILE A 14 -6.23 9.55 19.06
N ASN A 15 -5.24 9.18 19.86
CA ASN A 15 -3.83 9.25 19.48
C ASN A 15 -3.23 7.85 19.48
N GLY A 16 -2.77 7.40 18.32
CA GLY A 16 -2.07 6.13 18.15
C GLY A 16 -0.57 6.34 17.98
N GLY A 17 0.23 5.41 18.47
CA GLY A 17 1.68 5.42 18.29
C GLY A 17 2.29 4.05 18.54
N VAL A 18 3.51 3.85 18.03
CA VAL A 18 4.32 2.67 18.33
C VAL A 18 5.43 3.08 19.29
N GLN A 19 5.44 2.51 20.49
CA GLN A 19 6.47 2.76 21.49
C GLN A 19 7.06 1.42 21.94
N ALA A 20 8.39 1.32 21.96
CA ALA A 20 9.11 0.07 22.30
C ALA A 20 8.61 -1.17 21.52
N GLY A 21 8.22 -0.98 20.26
CA GLY A 21 7.73 -2.05 19.38
C GLY A 21 6.27 -2.46 19.63
N GLN A 22 5.54 -1.75 20.49
CA GLN A 22 4.14 -2.02 20.78
C GLN A 22 3.26 -0.90 20.25
N LEU A 23 2.22 -1.26 19.50
CA LEU A 23 1.18 -0.34 19.07
C LEU A 23 0.26 -0.04 20.27
N GLY A 24 0.09 1.23 20.58
CA GLY A 24 -0.78 1.69 21.66
C GLY A 24 -1.63 2.87 21.21
N PHE A 25 -2.79 3.01 21.86
CA PHE A 25 -3.71 4.12 21.62
C PHE A 25 -4.09 4.77 22.95
N SER A 26 -4.14 6.10 22.95
CA SER A 26 -4.81 6.90 23.97
C SER A 26 -6.12 7.41 23.42
N VAL A 27 -7.21 7.19 24.15
CA VAL A 27 -8.56 7.68 23.79
C VAL A 27 -9.07 8.54 24.93
N ALA A 28 -9.06 9.86 24.70
CA ALA A 28 -9.77 10.82 25.54
C ALA A 28 -11.20 11.00 24.99
N SER A 29 -12.19 10.95 25.88
CA SER A 29 -13.60 10.93 25.51
C SER A 29 -14.42 11.80 26.44
N HIS A 30 -15.32 12.59 25.88
CA HIS A 30 -16.35 13.33 26.60
C HIS A 30 -17.72 12.62 26.55
N LEU A 31 -17.77 11.39 26.04
CA LEU A 31 -18.96 10.53 26.11
C LEU A 31 -19.15 10.00 27.54
N SER A 32 -20.31 9.37 27.80
CA SER A 32 -20.47 8.59 29.03
C SER A 32 -19.41 7.49 29.10
N GLU A 33 -19.04 7.09 30.31
CA GLU A 33 -18.05 6.03 30.53
C GLU A 33 -18.45 4.75 29.78
N GLU A 34 -19.73 4.36 29.86
CA GLU A 34 -20.27 3.20 29.14
C GLU A 34 -20.00 3.29 27.62
N LYS A 35 -20.35 4.42 26.99
CA LYS A 35 -20.14 4.61 25.55
C LYS A 35 -18.66 4.68 25.19
N SER A 36 -17.85 5.26 26.05
CA SER A 36 -16.40 5.34 25.86
C SER A 36 -15.76 3.95 25.88
N GLN A 37 -16.19 3.08 26.80
CA GLN A 37 -15.71 1.70 26.88
C GLN A 37 -16.22 0.85 25.72
N GLN A 38 -17.49 0.99 25.35
CA GLN A 38 -18.04 0.34 24.15
C GLN A 38 -17.26 0.73 22.90
N PHE A 39 -16.94 2.03 22.74
CA PHE A 39 -16.13 2.51 21.63
C PHE A 39 -14.73 1.88 21.63
N LYS A 40 -14.02 1.91 22.77
CA LYS A 40 -12.66 1.33 22.90
C LYS A 40 -12.65 -0.14 22.51
N ALA A 41 -13.58 -0.94 23.04
CA ALA A 41 -13.67 -2.37 22.74
C ALA A 41 -13.98 -2.64 21.25
N ALA A 42 -14.90 -1.87 20.66
CA ALA A 42 -15.24 -2.00 19.25
C ALA A 42 -14.06 -1.57 18.35
N PHE A 43 -13.36 -0.51 18.72
CA PHE A 43 -12.18 -0.02 18.00
C PHE A 43 -11.05 -1.05 18.02
N GLU A 44 -10.73 -1.61 19.19
CA GLU A 44 -9.72 -2.67 19.34
C GLU A 44 -10.09 -3.91 18.53
N THR A 45 -11.33 -4.39 18.64
CA THR A 45 -11.81 -5.56 17.88
C THR A 45 -11.71 -5.33 16.36
N ALA A 46 -12.09 -4.14 15.89
CA ALA A 46 -12.01 -3.82 14.47
C ALA A 46 -10.56 -3.72 13.98
N LEU A 47 -9.67 -3.16 14.80
CA LEU A 47 -8.26 -3.04 14.47
C LEU A 47 -7.59 -4.43 14.40
N ASP A 48 -7.86 -5.31 15.36
CA ASP A 48 -7.35 -6.68 15.35
C ASP A 48 -7.80 -7.45 14.11
N LEU A 49 -9.06 -7.26 13.68
CA LEU A 49 -9.58 -7.86 12.47
C LEU A 49 -8.86 -7.36 11.21
N VAL A 50 -8.61 -6.05 11.12
CA VAL A 50 -7.87 -5.45 10.00
C VAL A 50 -6.42 -5.97 9.97
N ILE A 51 -5.75 -6.00 11.13
CA ILE A 51 -4.37 -6.51 11.23
C ILE A 51 -4.31 -7.98 10.79
N SER A 52 -5.21 -8.81 11.32
CA SER A 52 -5.26 -10.24 10.98
C SER A 52 -5.50 -10.46 9.48
N THR A 53 -6.45 -9.71 8.91
CA THR A 53 -6.76 -9.78 7.47
C THR A 53 -5.56 -9.35 6.62
N ALA A 54 -4.90 -8.25 7.00
CA ALA A 54 -3.72 -7.74 6.30
C ALA A 54 -2.54 -8.73 6.37
N GLN A 55 -2.32 -9.38 7.52
CA GLN A 55 -1.29 -10.41 7.68
C GLN A 55 -1.55 -11.61 6.75
N ILE A 56 -2.79 -12.10 6.71
CA ILE A 56 -3.19 -13.20 5.81
C ILE A 56 -2.93 -12.82 4.35
N GLN A 57 -3.30 -11.60 3.96
CA GLN A 57 -3.11 -11.11 2.59
C GLN A 57 -1.62 -10.94 2.26
N ALA A 58 -0.80 -10.45 3.19
CA ALA A 58 0.64 -10.32 3.01
C ALA A 58 1.31 -11.68 2.77
N ILE A 59 0.91 -12.71 3.51
CA ILE A 59 1.43 -14.09 3.35
C ILE A 59 0.99 -14.68 2.01
N SER A 60 -0.25 -14.44 1.61
CA SER A 60 -0.81 -14.95 0.36
C SER A 60 -0.27 -14.24 -0.89
N GLY A 61 0.47 -13.14 -0.71
CA GLY A 61 0.96 -12.28 -1.77
C GLY A 61 -0.05 -11.20 -2.16
N GLY A 62 0.43 -9.98 -2.37
CA GLY A 62 -0.42 -8.86 -2.77
C GLY A 62 -0.96 -9.01 -4.20
N ILE A 63 -2.23 -8.69 -4.39
CA ILE A 63 -2.81 -8.52 -5.72
C ILE A 63 -2.47 -7.12 -6.20
N LYS A 64 -1.73 -7.02 -7.29
CA LYS A 64 -1.49 -5.76 -7.98
C LYS A 64 -2.79 -5.28 -8.62
N THR A 65 -3.36 -4.22 -8.06
CA THR A 65 -4.54 -3.54 -8.56
C THR A 65 -4.15 -2.34 -9.42
N PRO A 66 -5.02 -1.82 -10.29
CA PRO A 66 -4.76 -0.57 -11.01
C PRO A 66 -4.42 0.62 -10.10
N SER A 67 -4.91 0.63 -8.85
CA SER A 67 -4.61 1.67 -7.86
C SER A 67 -3.13 1.74 -7.48
N ASP A 68 -2.38 0.63 -7.60
CA ASP A 68 -0.95 0.56 -7.25
C ASP A 68 -0.04 1.31 -8.23
N TYR A 69 -0.58 1.71 -9.38
CA TYR A 69 0.21 2.19 -10.52
C TYR A 69 -0.01 3.67 -10.85
N GLY A 70 -0.97 4.33 -10.20
CA GLY A 70 -1.35 5.70 -10.50
C GLY A 70 -2.06 5.83 -11.86
N LYS A 71 -2.79 6.93 -12.05
CA LYS A 71 -3.60 7.17 -13.27
C LYS A 71 -2.76 7.23 -14.55
N ASP A 72 -1.49 7.60 -14.43
CA ASP A 72 -0.60 7.85 -15.57
C ASP A 72 0.15 6.59 -16.07
N LEU A 73 -0.07 5.42 -15.46
CA LEU A 73 0.55 4.19 -15.95
C LEU A 73 -0.08 3.66 -17.23
N LEU A 74 -1.36 3.99 -17.47
CA LEU A 74 -2.17 3.50 -18.58
C LEU A 74 -2.48 4.62 -19.59
N THR A 75 -1.50 5.45 -19.92
CA THR A 75 -1.66 6.42 -21.02
C THR A 75 -1.33 5.77 -22.37
N ASN A 76 -2.02 6.20 -23.42
CA ASN A 76 -1.74 5.76 -24.79
C ASN A 76 -0.30 6.11 -25.21
N ASP A 77 0.24 7.24 -24.74
CA ASP A 77 1.62 7.64 -25.02
C ASP A 77 2.64 6.65 -24.45
N ARG A 78 2.42 6.17 -23.22
CA ARG A 78 3.27 5.16 -22.59
C ARG A 78 3.13 3.80 -23.25
N LEU A 79 1.93 3.45 -23.71
CA LEU A 79 1.70 2.24 -24.50
C LEU A 79 2.45 2.29 -25.84
N ASN A 80 2.36 3.42 -26.56
CA ASN A 80 3.05 3.63 -27.83
C ASN A 80 4.58 3.59 -27.67
N ASP A 81 5.12 4.21 -26.60
CA ASP A 81 6.55 4.16 -26.28
C ASP A 81 7.02 2.73 -25.96
N LEU A 82 6.24 1.95 -25.20
CA LEU A 82 6.53 0.54 -24.93
C LEU A 82 6.52 -0.31 -26.21
N MET A 83 5.55 -0.11 -27.09
CA MET A 83 5.45 -0.84 -28.37
C MET A 83 6.66 -0.52 -29.26
N THR A 84 7.03 0.76 -29.36
CA THR A 84 8.21 1.20 -30.11
C THR A 84 9.50 0.59 -29.55
N LYS A 85 9.67 0.58 -28.22
CA LYS A 85 10.83 -0.04 -27.55
C LYS A 85 10.90 -1.54 -27.80
N PHE A 86 9.76 -2.23 -27.77
CA PHE A 86 9.69 -3.66 -28.06
C PHE A 86 10.13 -3.97 -29.49
N GLU A 87 9.59 -3.26 -30.49
CA GLU A 87 9.95 -3.42 -31.91
C GLU A 87 11.43 -3.16 -32.17
N ARG A 88 11.99 -2.12 -31.54
CA ARG A 88 13.43 -1.82 -31.63
C ARG A 88 14.29 -2.95 -31.08
N ASN A 89 13.92 -3.51 -29.92
CA ASN A 89 14.66 -4.60 -29.30
C ASN A 89 14.57 -5.90 -30.10
N GLN A 90 13.43 -6.17 -30.75
CA GLN A 90 13.29 -7.31 -31.68
C GLN A 90 14.15 -7.13 -32.93
N SER A 91 14.16 -5.93 -33.50
CA SER A 91 14.99 -5.60 -34.67
C SER A 91 16.48 -5.72 -34.38
N GLN A 92 16.91 -5.41 -33.16
CA GLN A 92 18.29 -5.59 -32.71
C GLN A 92 18.63 -7.07 -32.48
N LYS A 93 17.73 -7.88 -31.92
CA LYS A 93 17.92 -9.34 -31.80
C LYS A 93 18.08 -10.04 -33.15
N ILE A 94 17.37 -9.59 -34.19
CA ILE A 94 17.47 -10.16 -35.55
C ILE A 94 18.83 -9.81 -36.19
N LYS A 95 19.38 -8.61 -35.94
CA LYS A 95 20.69 -8.20 -36.49
C LYS A 95 21.89 -8.92 -35.87
N VAL A 96 21.75 -9.48 -34.66
CA VAL A 96 22.85 -10.12 -33.91
C VAL A 96 22.95 -11.63 -34.18
N GLN A 97 22.07 -12.24 -34.99
CA GLN A 97 22.26 -13.64 -35.40
C GLN A 97 23.51 -13.77 -36.30
N PRO A 98 24.53 -14.55 -35.91
CA PRO A 98 25.77 -14.63 -36.66
C PRO A 98 25.52 -15.35 -38.00
N LYS A 99 25.91 -14.70 -39.12
CA LYS A 99 25.99 -15.36 -40.43
C LYS A 99 26.89 -16.58 -40.28
N LYS A 100 26.33 -17.79 -40.40
CA LYS A 100 27.12 -19.03 -40.49
C LYS A 100 28.15 -18.84 -41.60
N LYS A 101 29.44 -18.76 -41.24
CA LYS A 101 30.53 -18.77 -42.21
C LYS A 101 30.45 -20.10 -42.96
N LYS A 102 30.21 -20.07 -44.28
CA LYS A 102 30.43 -21.23 -45.14
C LYS A 102 31.91 -21.58 -45.03
N ILE A 103 32.22 -22.71 -44.41
CA ILE A 103 33.55 -23.32 -44.49
C ILE A 103 33.63 -23.90 -45.91
N LEU A 104 34.63 -23.46 -46.67
CA LEU A 104 34.95 -24.01 -47.98
C LEU A 104 35.53 -25.40 -47.74
N GLU A 105 34.86 -26.44 -48.24
CA GLU A 105 35.42 -27.79 -48.29
C GLU A 105 36.54 -27.80 -49.35
N ILE A 106 37.74 -28.24 -48.93
CA ILE A 106 38.81 -28.76 -49.80
C ILE A 106 39.06 -30.18 -49.32
#